data_AF-A0A2H0L2D2-F1
#
_entry.id   AF-A0A2H0L2D2-F1
#
_cell.length_a   1.000
_cell.length_b   1.000
_cell.length_c   1.000
_cell.angle_alpha   90.00
_cell.angle_beta   90.00
_cell.angle_gamma   90.00
#
_symmetry.space_group_name_H-M   'P 1'
#
loop_
_entity.id
_entity.type
_entity.pdbx_description
1 polymer ?
#
loop_
_entity_poly.entity_id
_entity_poly.type
_entity_poly.pdbx_seq_one_letter_code
_entity_poly.pdbx_strand_id
1 'polypeptide(L)'
;MNPLFISHLVADFLLQPTKLVSWKERTIDGIVIHAAIHGIIMALLVFQLNSQAALAIGTVTILHGLIDYSKVRYFKKSKHDFELGFLLDQAGHLVVLVVAARFITLPEFWFDNTGVSSGLLLFFASLFFATHNLLNIKNHPTKTLEAQQKRFAAIALCFIAFFIASITVR
;
A
#
# COMPACT_ATOMS: atom_id res chain seq x y z
N MET A 1 -3.03 -8.81 13.98
CA MET A 1 -3.20 -8.14 12.68
C MET A 1 -1.92 -8.27 11.89
N ASN A 2 -2.00 -8.87 10.70
CA ASN A 2 -0.84 -9.28 9.91
C ASN A 2 -0.01 -8.07 9.43
N PRO A 3 1.29 -8.00 9.78
CA PRO A 3 2.14 -6.84 9.54
C PRO A 3 2.44 -6.59 8.07
N LEU A 4 2.31 -7.57 7.17
CA LEU A 4 2.55 -7.36 5.75
C LEU A 4 1.57 -6.33 5.16
N PHE A 5 0.28 -6.49 5.48
CA PHE A 5 -0.76 -5.56 5.03
C PHE A 5 -0.60 -4.17 5.66
N ILE A 6 -0.22 -4.12 6.94
CA ILE A 6 -0.01 -2.86 7.65
C ILE A 6 1.22 -2.13 7.10
N SER A 7 2.30 -2.85 6.83
CA SER A 7 3.53 -2.29 6.24
C SER A 7 3.27 -1.66 4.88
N HIS A 8 2.46 -2.32 4.04
CA HIS A 8 2.04 -1.79 2.75
C HIS A 8 1.22 -0.52 2.91
N LEU A 9 0.19 -0.50 3.77
CA LEU A 9 -0.63 0.70 3.98
C LEU A 9 0.21 1.88 4.49
N VAL A 10 1.15 1.62 5.41
CA VAL A 10 2.08 2.63 5.90
C VAL A 10 2.95 3.17 4.77
N ALA A 11 3.54 2.29 3.96
CA ALA A 11 4.43 2.71 2.89
C ALA A 11 3.70 3.44 1.74
N ASP A 12 2.50 2.99 1.34
CA ASP A 12 1.73 3.57 0.24
C ASP A 12 0.96 4.83 0.60
N PHE A 13 0.44 4.92 1.83
CA PHE A 13 -0.40 6.05 2.21
C PHE A 13 0.31 7.00 3.16
N LEU A 14 0.97 6.50 4.21
CA LEU A 14 1.60 7.37 5.21
C LEU A 14 2.96 7.92 4.74
N LEU A 15 3.77 7.10 4.06
CA LEU A 15 5.15 7.43 3.70
C LEU A 15 5.34 7.75 2.20
N GLN A 16 4.25 7.91 1.44
CA GLN A 16 4.28 8.30 0.04
C GLN A 16 3.86 9.77 -0.14
N PRO A 17 4.74 10.76 0.13
CA PRO A 17 4.39 12.16 -0.06
C PRO A 17 4.11 12.47 -1.53
N THR A 18 3.32 13.52 -1.81
CA THR A 18 2.96 13.94 -3.18
C THR A 18 4.17 14.14 -4.09
N LYS A 19 5.32 14.55 -3.53
CA LYS A 19 6.59 14.66 -4.27
C LYS A 19 7.06 13.29 -4.81
N LEU A 20 7.00 12.24 -4.00
CA LEU A 20 7.36 10.88 -4.40
C LEU A 20 6.38 10.32 -5.44
N VAL A 21 5.08 10.60 -5.30
CA VAL A 21 4.08 10.28 -6.33
C VAL A 21 4.43 10.95 -7.67
N SER A 22 4.74 12.24 -7.65
CA SER A 22 5.13 12.95 -8.88
C SER A 22 6.43 12.43 -9.48
N TRP A 23 7.32 11.88 -8.64
CA TRP A 23 8.62 11.37 -9.08
C TRP A 23 8.49 10.00 -9.73
N LYS A 24 7.74 9.07 -9.12
CA LYS A 24 7.48 7.73 -9.69
C LYS A 24 6.73 7.79 -11.02
N GLU A 25 5.89 8.80 -11.22
CA GLU A 25 5.23 9.02 -12.50
C GLU A 25 6.20 9.50 -13.59
N ARG A 26 7.34 10.11 -13.24
CA ARG A 26 8.30 10.66 -14.20
C ARG A 26 9.45 9.72 -14.52
N THR A 27 9.93 8.95 -13.55
CA THR A 27 11.18 8.18 -13.65
C THR A 27 11.09 6.83 -12.96
N ILE A 28 11.82 5.85 -13.48
CA ILE A 28 11.97 4.52 -12.86
C ILE A 28 12.61 4.63 -11.47
N ASP A 29 13.55 5.56 -11.26
CA ASP A 29 14.20 5.76 -9.95
C ASP A 29 13.19 6.05 -8.83
N GLY A 30 12.15 6.84 -9.13
CA GLY A 30 11.06 7.11 -8.19
C GLY A 30 10.26 5.85 -7.81
N ILE A 31 10.08 4.93 -8.76
CA ILE A 31 9.44 3.62 -8.52
C ILE A 31 10.37 2.75 -7.66
N VAL A 32 11.66 2.68 -8.00
CA VAL A 32 12.64 1.89 -7.25
C VAL A 32 12.77 2.37 -5.81
N ILE A 33 12.84 3.69 -5.59
CA ILE A 33 12.91 4.27 -4.25
C ILE A 33 11.64 3.98 -3.46
N HIS A 34 10.47 4.11 -4.09
CA HIS A 34 9.23 3.80 -3.42
C HIS A 34 9.13 2.31 -3.05
N ALA A 35 9.48 1.41 -3.97
CA ALA A 35 9.57 -0.02 -3.68
C ALA A 35 10.58 -0.32 -2.55
N ALA A 36 11.73 0.35 -2.53
CA ALA A 36 12.70 0.21 -1.43
C ALA A 36 12.11 0.63 -0.08
N ILE A 37 11.30 1.70 -0.02
CA ILE A 37 10.57 2.09 1.20
C ILE A 37 9.66 0.95 1.65
N HIS A 38 8.92 0.29 0.75
CA HIS A 38 8.10 -0.87 1.08
C HIS A 38 8.93 -2.00 1.68
N GLY A 39 10.03 -2.39 1.03
CA GLY A 39 10.90 -3.45 1.52
C GLY A 39 11.47 -3.16 2.91
N ILE A 40 11.92 -1.92 3.15
CA ILE A 40 12.46 -1.48 4.44
C ILE A 40 11.37 -1.52 5.52
N ILE A 41 10.19 -0.94 5.26
CA ILE A 41 9.11 -0.87 6.26
C ILE A 41 8.56 -2.26 6.57
N MET A 42 8.46 -3.13 5.57
CA MET A 42 8.06 -4.53 5.75
C MET A 42 9.08 -5.31 6.58
N ALA A 43 10.37 -5.14 6.30
CA ALA A 43 11.45 -5.74 7.10
C ALA A 43 11.42 -5.28 8.56
N LEU A 44 11.21 -3.98 8.80
CA LEU A 44 11.12 -3.40 10.15
C LEU A 44 9.91 -3.93 10.93
N LEU A 45 8.74 -4.02 10.29
CA LEU A 45 7.51 -4.48 10.96
C LEU A 45 7.49 -5.99 11.16
N VAL A 46 7.97 -6.78 10.20
CA VAL A 46 8.09 -8.23 10.38
C VAL A 46 9.13 -8.58 11.44
N PHE A 47 10.22 -7.81 11.54
CA PHE A 47 11.32 -7.88 12.53
C PHE A 47 12.07 -9.22 12.70
N GLN A 48 11.49 -10.36 12.33
CA GLN A 48 12.11 -11.70 12.36
C GLN A 48 12.58 -12.10 10.95
N LEU A 49 13.68 -11.47 10.50
CA LEU A 49 14.28 -11.75 9.19
C LEU A 49 15.07 -13.07 9.22
N ASN A 50 14.38 -14.18 9.01
CA ASN A 50 15.02 -15.42 8.56
C ASN A 50 15.17 -15.40 7.02
N SER A 51 15.84 -16.42 6.44
CA SER A 51 16.08 -16.50 4.99
C SER A 51 14.79 -16.54 4.16
N GLN A 52 13.75 -17.21 4.66
CA GLN A 52 12.44 -17.28 3.99
C GLN A 52 11.73 -15.92 4.03
N ALA A 53 11.73 -15.27 5.18
CA ALA A 53 11.19 -13.92 5.36
C ALA A 53 11.90 -12.90 4.46
N ALA A 54 13.24 -12.94 4.41
CA ALA A 54 14.02 -12.07 3.54
C ALA A 54 13.71 -12.30 2.05
N LEU A 55 13.58 -13.55 1.62
CA LEU A 55 13.21 -13.90 0.25
C LEU A 55 11.78 -13.45 -0.09
N ALA A 56 10.82 -13.68 0.81
CA ALA A 56 9.44 -13.25 0.63
C ALA A 56 9.34 -11.72 0.54
N ILE A 57 9.98 -10.99 1.45
CA ILE A 57 10.00 -9.52 1.45
C ILE A 57 10.68 -8.98 0.18
N GLY A 58 11.81 -9.56 -0.23
CA GLY A 58 12.48 -9.18 -1.48
C GLY A 58 11.58 -9.40 -2.69
N THR A 59 10.89 -10.54 -2.75
CA THR A 59 9.94 -10.86 -3.83
C THR A 59 8.77 -9.88 -3.86
N VAL A 60 8.16 -9.61 -2.70
CA VAL A 60 7.06 -8.64 -2.56
C VAL A 60 7.52 -7.25 -2.98
N THR A 61 8.72 -6.83 -2.58
CA THR A 61 9.32 -5.53 -2.95
C THR A 61 9.46 -5.38 -4.46
N ILE A 62 9.96 -6.42 -5.14
CA ILE A 62 10.10 -6.42 -6.60
C ILE A 62 8.73 -6.39 -7.28
N LEU A 63 7.81 -7.26 -6.84
CA LEU A 63 6.46 -7.33 -7.40
C LEU A 63 5.68 -6.02 -7.18
N HIS A 64 5.84 -5.37 -6.03
CA HIS A 64 5.31 -4.04 -5.75
C HIS A 64 5.80 -3.03 -6.79
N GLY A 65 7.11 -2.95 -7.00
CA GLY A 65 7.69 -2.08 -8.02
C GLY A 65 7.19 -2.38 -9.44
N LEU A 66 6.98 -3.65 -9.79
CA LEU A 66 6.43 -4.05 -11.09
C LEU A 66 4.95 -3.67 -11.27
N ILE A 67 4.14 -3.81 -10.22
CA ILE A 67 2.73 -3.38 -10.21
C ILE A 67 2.67 -1.86 -10.39
N ASP A 68 3.45 -1.12 -9.61
CA ASP A 68 3.52 0.33 -9.68
C ASP A 68 3.99 0.82 -11.06
N TYR A 69 5.01 0.18 -11.63
CA TYR A 69 5.47 0.45 -12.98
C TYR A 69 4.38 0.18 -14.01
N SER A 70 3.66 -0.94 -13.89
CA SER A 70 2.55 -1.28 -14.78
C SER A 70 1.44 -0.23 -14.72
N LYS A 71 1.03 0.16 -13.50
CA LYS A 71 0.04 1.22 -13.30
C LYS A 71 0.44 2.51 -14.00
N VAL A 72 1.67 2.98 -13.78
CA VAL A 72 2.20 4.19 -14.42
C VAL A 72 2.23 4.01 -15.95
N ARG A 73 2.62 2.85 -16.46
CA ARG A 73 2.73 2.61 -17.90
C ARG A 73 1.38 2.59 -18.62
N TYR A 74 0.33 2.08 -17.98
CA TYR A 74 -0.99 1.91 -18.60
C TYR A 74 -1.97 3.05 -18.29
N PHE A 75 -1.95 3.62 -17.09
CA PHE A 75 -2.96 4.58 -16.63
C PHE A 75 -2.50 6.05 -16.63
N LYS A 76 -1.20 6.34 -16.80
CA LYS A 76 -0.67 7.72 -16.79
C LYS A 76 -1.30 8.66 -17.82
N LYS A 77 -1.81 8.15 -18.94
CA LYS A 77 -2.38 8.97 -20.03
C LYS A 77 -3.90 9.18 -19.92
N SER A 78 -4.61 8.37 -19.14
CA SER A 78 -6.07 8.45 -19.04
C SER A 78 -6.50 9.14 -17.75
N LYS A 79 -6.99 10.37 -17.87
CA LYS A 79 -7.59 11.12 -16.73
C LYS A 79 -8.93 10.54 -16.29
N HIS A 80 -9.56 9.70 -17.12
CA HIS A 80 -10.88 9.12 -16.85
C HIS A 80 -10.81 7.76 -16.13
N ASP A 81 -9.65 7.10 -16.11
CA ASP A 81 -9.46 5.77 -15.51
C ASP A 81 -8.67 5.82 -14.19
N PHE A 82 -8.65 6.97 -13.50
CA PHE A 82 -7.88 7.12 -12.27
C PHE A 82 -8.34 6.14 -11.19
N GLU A 83 -9.65 6.07 -10.92
CA GLU A 83 -10.21 5.20 -9.90
C GLU A 83 -10.00 3.72 -10.26
N LEU A 84 -10.20 3.36 -11.53
CA LEU A 84 -9.98 1.99 -12.00
C LEU A 84 -8.50 1.60 -11.86
N GLY A 85 -7.58 2.46 -12.30
CA GLY A 85 -6.15 2.25 -12.19
C GLY A 85 -5.69 2.13 -10.73
N PHE A 86 -6.27 2.93 -9.82
CA PHE A 86 -6.02 2.81 -8.38
C PHE A 86 -6.56 1.49 -7.80
N LEU A 87 -7.79 1.08 -8.14
CA LEU A 87 -8.38 -0.16 -7.63
C LEU A 87 -7.64 -1.40 -8.13
N LEU A 88 -7.24 -1.43 -9.41
CA LEU A 88 -6.46 -2.53 -9.97
C LEU A 88 -5.06 -2.62 -9.35
N ASP A 89 -4.44 -1.48 -9.09
CA ASP A 89 -3.15 -1.37 -8.39
C ASP A 89 -3.24 -1.95 -6.97
N GLN A 90 -4.20 -1.48 -6.16
CA GLN A 90 -4.42 -2.02 -4.81
C GLN A 90 -4.81 -3.50 -4.82
N ALA A 91 -5.57 -3.97 -5.82
CA ALA A 91 -5.91 -5.38 -5.95
C ALA A 91 -4.67 -6.24 -6.26
N GLY A 92 -3.79 -5.79 -7.15
CA GLY A 92 -2.52 -6.45 -7.44
C GLY A 92 -1.65 -6.59 -6.18
N HIS A 93 -1.51 -5.49 -5.43
CA HIS A 93 -0.76 -5.51 -4.18
C HIS A 93 -1.39 -6.45 -3.16
N LEU A 94 -2.72 -6.42 -3.00
CA LEU A 94 -3.43 -7.31 -2.08
C LEU A 94 -3.18 -8.79 -2.41
N VAL A 95 -3.24 -9.17 -3.69
CA VAL A 95 -2.96 -10.53 -4.14
C VAL A 95 -1.54 -10.95 -3.79
N VAL A 96 -0.54 -10.11 -4.09
CA VAL A 96 0.87 -10.38 -3.78
C VAL A 96 1.06 -10.59 -2.27
N LEU A 97 0.45 -9.76 -1.43
CA LEU A 97 0.57 -9.87 0.03
C LEU A 97 -0.13 -11.11 0.59
N VAL A 98 -1.33 -11.44 0.09
CA VAL A 98 -2.05 -12.66 0.50
C VAL A 98 -1.23 -13.91 0.16
N VAL A 99 -0.61 -13.95 -1.02
CA VAL A 99 0.27 -15.05 -1.43
C VAL A 99 1.51 -15.09 -0.55
N ALA A 100 2.21 -13.96 -0.38
CA ALA A 100 3.44 -13.87 0.41
C ALA A 100 3.22 -14.28 1.87
N ALA A 101 2.07 -13.92 2.47
CA ALA A 101 1.70 -14.31 3.82
C ALA A 101 1.68 -15.84 4.02
N ARG A 102 1.47 -16.65 2.97
CA ARG A 102 1.49 -18.12 3.05
C ARG A 102 2.89 -18.71 3.15
N PHE A 103 3.93 -17.93 2.87
CA PHE A 103 5.31 -18.38 2.80
C PHE A 103 6.20 -17.77 3.86
N ILE A 104 5.64 -16.94 4.76
CA ILE A 104 6.37 -16.30 5.85
C ILE A 104 5.78 -16.72 7.20
N THR A 105 6.66 -16.99 8.16
CA THR A 105 6.24 -17.11 9.56
C THR A 105 6.31 -15.73 10.19
N LEU A 106 5.17 -15.28 10.70
CA LEU A 106 5.04 -13.97 11.31
C LEU A 106 5.19 -14.06 12.83
N PRO A 107 5.80 -13.05 13.47
CA PRO A 107 5.93 -13.03 14.92
C PRO A 107 4.58 -13.00 15.65
N GLU A 108 4.48 -13.74 16.75
CA GLU A 108 3.28 -13.80 17.59
C GLU A 108 2.85 -12.43 18.13
N PHE A 109 3.80 -11.52 18.36
CA PHE A 109 3.55 -10.14 18.76
C PHE A 109 2.39 -9.51 18.00
N TRP A 110 2.35 -9.68 16.67
CA TRP A 110 1.33 -9.05 15.83
C TRP A 110 -0.08 -9.58 16.07
N PHE A 111 -0.23 -10.72 16.74
CA PHE A 111 -1.51 -11.37 17.02
C PHE A 111 -1.95 -11.24 18.48
N ASP A 112 -1.10 -10.70 19.36
CA ASP A 112 -1.49 -10.34 20.73
C ASP A 112 -2.21 -8.98 20.79
N ASN A 113 -2.68 -8.59 21.97
CA ASN A 113 -3.38 -7.33 22.18
C ASN A 113 -2.54 -6.11 21.82
N THR A 114 -1.25 -6.11 22.17
CA THR A 114 -0.34 -4.99 21.93
C THR A 114 -0.04 -4.83 20.45
N GLY A 115 0.25 -5.92 19.73
CA GLY A 115 0.46 -5.88 18.29
C GLY A 115 -0.80 -5.55 17.51
N VAL A 116 -1.97 -6.03 17.95
CA VAL A 116 -3.27 -5.62 17.36
C VAL A 116 -3.50 -4.12 17.56
N SER A 117 -3.34 -3.59 18.77
CA SER A 117 -3.48 -2.14 19.02
C SER A 117 -2.48 -1.31 18.22
N SER A 118 -1.22 -1.75 18.14
CA SER A 118 -0.18 -1.08 17.35
C SER A 118 -0.51 -1.09 15.86
N GLY A 119 -0.98 -2.23 15.35
CA GLY A 119 -1.44 -2.34 13.96
C GLY A 119 -2.62 -1.41 13.69
N LEU A 120 -3.62 -1.35 14.59
CA LEU A 120 -4.81 -0.50 14.42
C LEU A 120 -4.41 0.98 14.39
N LEU A 121 -3.49 1.40 15.25
CA LEU A 121 -2.93 2.75 15.22
C LEU A 121 -2.32 3.07 13.86
N LEU A 122 -1.47 2.19 13.32
CA LEU A 122 -0.85 2.38 12.01
C LEU A 122 -1.87 2.37 10.86
N PHE A 123 -2.89 1.51 10.96
CA PHE A 123 -3.99 1.46 10.01
C PHE A 123 -4.75 2.80 9.96
N PHE A 124 -5.19 3.31 11.11
CA PHE A 124 -5.93 4.57 11.18
C PHE A 124 -5.06 5.78 10.83
N ALA A 125 -3.77 5.77 11.18
CA ALA A 125 -2.83 6.81 10.74
C ALA A 125 -2.70 6.83 9.21
N SER A 126 -2.60 5.66 8.58
CA SER A 126 -2.54 5.52 7.12
C SER A 126 -3.83 6.00 6.46
N LEU A 127 -5.00 5.66 7.02
CA LEU A 127 -6.31 6.11 6.53
C LEU A 127 -6.48 7.63 6.65
N PHE A 128 -6.08 8.20 7.78
CA PHE A 128 -6.08 9.63 8.01
C PHE A 128 -5.21 10.35 6.97
N PHE A 129 -4.01 9.85 6.70
CA PHE A 129 -3.13 10.49 5.73
C PHE A 129 -3.62 10.30 4.28
N ALA A 130 -4.18 9.14 3.94
CA ALA A 130 -4.81 8.89 2.64
C ALA A 130 -5.95 9.88 2.37
N THR A 131 -6.84 10.07 3.36
CA THR A 131 -7.96 11.00 3.26
C THR A 131 -7.51 12.45 3.27
N HIS A 132 -6.55 12.83 4.11
CA HIS A 132 -5.94 14.16 4.09
C HIS A 132 -5.33 14.49 2.72
N ASN A 133 -4.58 13.56 2.14
CA ASN A 133 -4.00 13.73 0.82
C ASN A 133 -5.09 13.89 -0.24
N LEU A 134 -6.13 13.04 -0.22
CA LEU A 134 -7.27 13.12 -1.14
C LEU A 134 -7.92 14.52 -1.14
N LEU A 135 -8.16 15.07 0.06
CA LEU A 135 -8.82 16.36 0.23
C LEU A 135 -7.92 17.54 -0.20
N ASN A 136 -6.60 17.39 -0.10
CA ASN A 136 -5.64 18.46 -0.37
C ASN A 136 -4.98 18.38 -1.76
N ILE A 137 -5.45 17.52 -2.67
CA ILE A 137 -4.91 17.44 -4.03
C ILE A 137 -5.22 18.73 -4.82
N LYS A 138 -4.27 19.67 -4.83
CA LYS A 138 -4.41 20.98 -5.50
C LYS A 138 -4.58 20.87 -7.02
N ASN A 139 -3.98 19.85 -7.65
CA ASN A 139 -3.87 19.71 -9.11
C ASN A 139 -4.65 18.52 -9.69
N HIS A 140 -5.70 18.03 -9.03
CA HIS A 140 -6.46 16.89 -9.56
C HIS A 140 -7.19 17.28 -10.86
N PRO A 141 -7.18 16.43 -11.90
CA PRO A 141 -7.83 16.71 -13.18
C PRO A 141 -9.35 16.93 -13.07
N THR A 142 -9.98 16.35 -12.06
CA THR A 142 -11.42 16.48 -11.79
C THR A 142 -11.64 16.91 -10.33
N LYS A 143 -12.23 18.10 -10.13
CA LYS A 143 -12.54 18.66 -8.79
C LYS A 143 -14.02 18.58 -8.43
N THR A 144 -14.85 17.89 -9.22
CA THR A 144 -16.27 17.75 -8.95
C THR A 144 -16.53 16.97 -7.67
N LEU A 145 -17.64 17.27 -6.99
CA LEU A 145 -18.07 16.55 -5.79
C LEU A 145 -18.20 15.04 -6.06
N GLU A 146 -18.78 14.67 -7.19
CA GLU A 146 -18.92 13.27 -7.62
C GLU A 146 -17.56 12.56 -7.74
N ALA A 147 -16.56 13.21 -8.35
CA ALA A 147 -15.22 12.64 -8.47
C ALA A 147 -14.52 12.54 -7.11
N GLN A 148 -14.77 13.46 -6.17
CA GLN A 148 -14.27 13.34 -4.79
C GLN A 148 -14.93 12.15 -4.07
N GLN A 149 -16.25 11.99 -4.19
CA GLN A 149 -17.00 10.87 -3.61
C GLN A 149 -16.51 9.52 -4.14
N LYS A 150 -16.31 9.39 -5.47
CA LYS A 150 -15.79 8.16 -6.08
C LYS A 150 -14.41 7.77 -5.55
N ARG A 151 -13.50 8.74 -5.43
CA ARG A 151 -12.15 8.49 -4.90
C ARG A 151 -12.17 8.15 -3.41
N PHE A 152 -13.02 8.82 -2.62
CA PHE A 152 -13.21 8.47 -1.21
C PHE A 152 -13.75 7.04 -1.07
N ALA A 153 -14.75 6.66 -1.88
CA ALA A 153 -15.28 5.30 -1.90
C ALA A 153 -14.22 4.27 -2.30
N ALA A 154 -13.37 4.57 -3.30
CA ALA A 154 -12.28 3.71 -3.69
C ALA A 154 -11.26 3.50 -2.55
N ILE A 155 -10.83 4.59 -1.88
CA ILE A 155 -9.94 4.50 -0.70
C ILE A 155 -10.60 3.69 0.41
N ALA A 156 -11.86 3.96 0.74
CA ALA A 156 -12.58 3.22 1.77
C ALA A 156 -12.66 1.72 1.47
N LEU A 157 -13.01 1.36 0.22
CA LEU A 157 -13.06 -0.03 -0.24
C LEU A 157 -11.69 -0.72 -0.10
N CYS A 158 -10.61 -0.05 -0.50
CA CYS A 158 -9.26 -0.57 -0.35
C CYS A 158 -8.89 -0.79 1.12
N PHE A 159 -9.11 0.20 1.99
CA PHE A 159 -8.81 0.05 3.42
C PHE A 159 -9.62 -1.07 4.08
N ILE A 160 -10.90 -1.23 3.72
CA ILE A 160 -11.72 -2.36 4.19
C ILE A 160 -11.14 -3.70 3.73
N ALA A 161 -10.78 -3.82 2.44
CA ALA A 161 -10.21 -5.06 1.90
C ALA A 161 -8.89 -5.44 2.58
N PHE A 162 -7.98 -4.47 2.77
CA PHE A 162 -6.72 -4.69 3.47
C PHE A 162 -6.93 -4.99 4.96
N PHE A 163 -7.89 -4.34 5.62
CA PHE A 163 -8.24 -4.64 7.01
C PHE A 163 -8.71 -6.09 7.16
N ILE A 164 -9.68 -6.52 6.34
CA ILE A 164 -10.20 -7.89 6.35
C ILE A 164 -9.06 -8.89 6.10
N ALA A 165 -8.24 -8.66 5.08
CA ALA A 165 -7.11 -9.54 4.79
C ALA A 165 -6.13 -9.60 5.97
N SER A 166 -5.84 -8.46 6.62
CA SER A 166 -4.91 -8.39 7.74
C SER A 166 -5.37 -9.14 9.01
N ILE A 167 -6.67 -9.35 9.20
CA ILE A 167 -7.21 -10.09 10.36
C ILE A 167 -7.52 -11.56 10.03
N THR A 168 -7.72 -11.90 8.75
CA THR A 168 -8.09 -13.25 8.31
C THR A 168 -6.89 -14.08 7.85
N VAL A 169 -5.86 -13.44 7.28
CA VAL A 169 -4.66 -14.12 6.80
C VAL A 169 -3.62 -14.12 7.92
N ARG A 170 -3.37 -15.30 8.48
CA ARG A 170 -2.29 -15.55 9.44
C ARG A 170 -1.06 -16.10 8.73
#